data_AF-A0A8X6XFC5-F1
#
_entry.id   AF-A0A8X6XFC5-F1
#
_cell.length_a   1.000
_cell.length_b   1.000
_cell.length_c   1.000
_cell.angle_alpha   90.00
_cell.angle_beta   90.00
_cell.angle_gamma   90.00
#
_symmetry.space_group_name_H-M   'P 1'
#
loop_
_entity.id
_entity.type
_entity.pdbx_description
1 polymer ?
#
loop_
_entity_poly.entity_id
_entity_poly.type
_entity_poly.pdbx_seq_one_letter_code
_entity_poly.pdbx_strand_id
1 'polypeptide(L)'
;MKLFDRAVDLTPFNDQTPLYPICRAWINNQELYKSAQHIKEEPVSGETPAVEEPEKEKEENDDFVRQLPPPSPLKGKDLRIPSPIPQPEEEFVICSDEQTAVSKETLMSKHLQRWKAVRRKWKHAAKVNEDRYRESAAVLKSIFDKAQRRDELTSNHWDTMTSVT
;
A
#
# COMPACT_ATOMS: atom_id res chain seq x y z
N MET A 1 20.22 -26.47 -4.05
CA MET A 1 20.43 -25.26 -4.90
C MET A 1 21.89 -25.21 -5.32
N LYS A 2 22.20 -25.22 -6.63
CA LYS A 2 23.57 -25.02 -7.13
C LYS A 2 23.95 -23.54 -6.95
N LEU A 3 24.92 -23.26 -6.08
CA LEU A 3 25.40 -21.90 -5.79
C LEU A 3 26.51 -21.43 -6.76
N PHE A 4 27.03 -22.33 -7.59
CA PHE A 4 28.36 -22.20 -8.20
C PHE A 4 28.45 -21.44 -9.53
N ASP A 5 27.34 -20.89 -10.06
CA ASP A 5 27.33 -20.18 -11.36
C ASP A 5 27.00 -18.68 -11.25
N ARG A 6 27.22 -18.05 -10.08
CA ARG A 6 26.84 -16.65 -9.84
C ARG A 6 28.05 -15.73 -9.75
N ALA A 7 28.22 -14.83 -10.71
CA ALA A 7 29.23 -13.77 -10.65
C ALA A 7 28.62 -12.41 -10.27
N VAL A 8 29.41 -11.57 -9.58
CA VAL A 8 29.11 -10.17 -9.25
C VAL A 8 30.14 -9.33 -9.97
N ASP A 9 29.69 -8.29 -10.68
CA ASP A 9 30.62 -7.27 -11.17
C ASP A 9 31.05 -6.38 -9.99
N LEU A 10 32.36 -6.35 -9.73
CA LEU A 10 32.95 -5.58 -8.65
C LEU A 10 33.45 -4.20 -9.07
N THR A 11 33.50 -3.88 -10.37
CA THR A 11 33.93 -2.56 -10.85
C THR A 11 33.19 -1.35 -10.27
N PRO A 12 31.88 -1.41 -9.92
CA PRO A 12 31.21 -0.26 -9.31
C PRO A 12 31.51 -0.10 -7.81
N PHE A 13 32.20 -1.04 -7.17
CA PHE A 13 32.50 -1.01 -5.74
C PHE A 13 33.95 -0.61 -5.49
N ASN A 14 34.16 0.10 -4.39
CA ASN A 14 35.49 0.45 -3.88
C ASN A 14 35.76 -0.26 -2.55
N ASP A 15 37.01 -0.21 -2.07
CA ASP A 15 37.45 -0.87 -0.83
C ASP A 15 36.74 -0.35 0.44
N GLN A 16 36.04 0.78 0.37
CA GLN A 16 35.24 1.34 1.46
C GLN A 16 33.77 0.93 1.39
N THR A 17 33.37 0.16 0.38
CA THR A 17 31.98 -0.27 0.21
C THR A 17 31.67 -1.38 1.21
N PRO A 18 30.65 -1.22 2.09
CA PRO A 18 30.28 -2.26 3.01
C PRO A 18 29.74 -3.49 2.26
N LEU A 19 29.79 -4.65 2.92
CA LEU A 19 29.43 -5.93 2.31
C LEU A 19 27.97 -6.00 1.83
N TYR A 20 27.05 -5.28 2.48
CA TYR A 20 25.61 -5.38 2.20
C TYR A 20 25.22 -4.96 0.76
N PRO A 21 25.64 -3.79 0.23
CA PRO A 21 25.47 -3.43 -1.18
C PRO A 21 25.98 -4.49 -2.17
N ILE A 22 27.12 -5.10 -1.88
CA ILE A 22 27.75 -6.11 -2.74
C ILE A 22 26.90 -7.39 -2.74
N CYS A 23 26.44 -7.84 -1.57
CA CYS A 23 25.52 -8.98 -1.45
C CYS A 23 24.17 -8.71 -2.13
N ARG A 24 23.65 -7.48 -2.06
CA ARG A 24 22.43 -7.07 -2.76
C ARG A 24 22.60 -7.12 -4.28
N ALA A 25 23.71 -6.62 -4.81
CA ALA A 25 24.01 -6.69 -6.24
C ALA A 25 24.13 -8.14 -6.74
N TRP A 26 24.73 -9.03 -5.93
CA TRP A 26 24.77 -10.46 -6.23
C TRP A 26 23.40 -11.12 -6.31
N ILE A 27 22.49 -10.75 -5.40
CA ILE A 27 21.11 -11.27 -5.38
C ILE A 27 20.33 -10.71 -6.58
N ASN A 28 20.52 -9.45 -6.94
CA ASN A 28 19.82 -8.80 -8.06
C ASN A 28 20.34 -9.26 -9.43
N ASN A 29 21.59 -9.71 -9.56
CA ASN A 29 22.08 -10.32 -10.81
C ASN A 29 21.30 -11.61 -11.19
N GLN A 30 20.43 -12.14 -10.32
CA GLN A 30 19.57 -13.30 -10.62
C GLN A 30 18.62 -13.10 -11.80
N GLU A 31 18.16 -11.87 -12.05
CA GLU A 31 17.16 -11.58 -13.09
C GLU A 31 17.80 -11.47 -14.47
N LEU A 32 19.02 -10.93 -14.56
CA LEU A 32 19.78 -10.86 -15.81
C LEU A 32 20.22 -12.25 -16.29
N TYR A 33 20.68 -13.14 -15.41
CA TYR A 33 21.03 -14.52 -15.78
C TYR A 33 19.80 -15.36 -16.17
N LYS A 34 18.63 -15.14 -15.54
CA LYS A 34 17.38 -15.79 -15.95
C LYS A 34 16.89 -15.29 -17.32
N SER A 35 17.03 -13.99 -17.58
CA SER A 35 16.65 -13.40 -18.87
C SER A 35 17.55 -13.86 -20.02
N ALA A 36 18.85 -14.07 -19.78
CA ALA A 36 19.79 -14.57 -20.79
C ALA A 36 19.54 -16.03 -21.18
N GLN A 37 18.94 -16.85 -20.30
CA GLN A 37 18.48 -18.21 -20.65
C GLN A 37 17.11 -18.23 -21.35
N HIS A 38 16.41 -17.09 -21.41
CA HIS A 38 15.09 -16.93 -22.03
C HIS A 38 15.12 -15.99 -23.25
N ILE A 39 16.23 -15.97 -24.00
CA ILE A 39 16.29 -15.29 -25.31
C ILE A 39 16.10 -16.33 -26.41
N LYS A 40 14.87 -16.82 -26.54
CA LYS A 40 14.23 -17.25 -27.79
C LYS A 40 12.74 -17.14 -27.54
N GLU A 41 12.19 -15.95 -27.77
CA GLU A 41 10.85 -15.68 -28.31
C GLU A 41 10.64 -14.16 -28.34
N GLU A 42 10.13 -13.68 -29.47
CA GLU A 42 10.10 -12.30 -29.94
C GLU A 42 9.26 -11.34 -29.07
N PRO A 43 9.50 -10.02 -29.15
CA PRO A 43 8.69 -9.03 -28.46
C PRO A 43 7.38 -8.79 -29.22
N VAL A 44 6.25 -9.23 -28.65
CA VAL A 44 4.92 -8.70 -29.03
C VAL A 44 4.83 -7.26 -28.52
N SER A 45 4.85 -6.34 -29.47
CA SER A 45 4.59 -4.91 -29.31
C SER A 45 3.30 -4.67 -28.53
N GLY A 46 3.43 -4.09 -27.33
CA GLY A 46 2.31 -3.53 -26.58
C GLY A 46 2.10 -2.09 -27.01
N GLU A 47 1.41 -1.88 -28.13
CA GLU A 47 0.91 -0.56 -28.51
C GLU A 47 -0.18 -0.13 -27.51
N THR A 48 0.10 0.94 -26.78
CA THR A 48 -0.93 1.71 -26.07
C THR A 48 -1.48 2.72 -27.09
N PRO A 49 -2.77 2.71 -27.44
CA PRO A 49 -3.34 3.85 -28.12
C PRO A 49 -3.51 4.94 -27.08
N ALA A 50 -2.79 6.04 -27.28
CA ALA A 50 -3.16 7.34 -26.75
C ALA A 50 -4.61 7.61 -27.16
N VAL A 51 -5.52 7.64 -26.19
CA VAL A 51 -6.88 8.13 -26.40
C VAL A 51 -6.96 9.51 -25.77
N GLU A 52 -7.06 10.44 -26.70
CA GLU A 52 -7.40 11.86 -26.66
C GLU A 52 -8.39 12.21 -25.53
N GLU A 53 -8.22 13.42 -24.98
CA GLU A 53 -9.27 14.10 -24.22
C GLU A 53 -10.58 14.11 -25.00
N PRO A 54 -11.72 13.92 -24.32
CA PRO A 54 -12.90 14.66 -24.71
C PRO A 54 -13.41 15.46 -23.51
N GLU A 55 -13.43 16.76 -23.77
CA GLU A 55 -14.49 17.70 -23.50
C GLU A 55 -15.70 17.23 -22.68
N LYS A 56 -16.11 18.12 -21.79
CA LYS A 56 -17.31 18.08 -20.97
C LYS A 56 -18.57 17.81 -21.81
N GLU A 57 -19.04 16.58 -21.83
CA GLU A 57 -20.42 16.29 -22.21
C GLU A 57 -21.12 15.55 -21.05
N LYS A 58 -22.09 16.26 -20.47
CA LYS A 58 -23.08 15.72 -19.55
C LYS A 58 -23.99 14.79 -20.35
N GLU A 59 -23.68 13.51 -20.42
CA GLU A 59 -24.63 12.51 -20.90
C GLU A 59 -25.22 11.74 -19.72
N GLU A 60 -26.53 11.96 -19.54
CA GLU A 60 -27.44 11.22 -18.67
C GLU A 60 -27.55 9.76 -19.16
N ASN A 61 -26.59 8.92 -18.78
CA ASN A 61 -26.78 7.47 -18.71
C ASN A 61 -26.66 7.06 -17.24
N ASP A 62 -27.75 7.24 -16.49
CA ASP A 62 -27.83 7.22 -15.02
C ASP A 62 -27.62 5.83 -14.36
N ASP A 63 -27.28 4.81 -15.15
CA ASP A 63 -27.28 3.41 -14.69
C ASP A 63 -25.91 2.73 -14.61
N PHE A 64 -24.84 3.26 -15.22
CA PHE A 64 -23.53 2.59 -15.17
C PHE A 64 -22.34 3.53 -14.95
N VAL A 65 -21.89 3.60 -13.70
CA VAL A 65 -20.61 4.22 -13.33
C VAL A 65 -19.47 3.36 -13.89
N ARG A 66 -18.82 3.82 -14.96
CA ARG A 66 -17.71 3.09 -15.61
C ARG A 66 -16.35 3.34 -14.96
N GLN A 67 -16.17 4.48 -14.28
CA GLN A 67 -14.91 4.87 -13.66
C GLN A 67 -15.17 5.62 -12.35
N LEU A 68 -14.29 5.42 -11.37
CA LEU A 68 -14.33 6.15 -10.10
C LEU A 68 -13.56 7.48 -10.23
N PRO A 69 -13.95 8.52 -9.48
CA PRO A 69 -13.20 9.77 -9.42
C PRO A 69 -11.74 9.51 -9.03
N PRO A 70 -10.77 10.23 -9.64
CA PRO A 70 -9.38 10.10 -9.27
C PRO A 70 -9.17 10.56 -7.82
N PRO A 71 -8.29 9.90 -7.05
CA PRO A 71 -8.05 10.28 -5.67
C PRO A 71 -7.38 11.64 -5.56
N SER A 72 -7.70 12.39 -4.51
CA SER A 72 -7.10 13.72 -4.26
C SER A 72 -5.56 13.68 -4.37
N PRO A 73 -4.92 14.65 -5.05
CA PRO A 73 -3.49 14.60 -5.33
C PRO A 73 -2.64 14.65 -4.05
N LEU A 74 -1.57 13.85 -4.01
CA LEU A 74 -0.64 13.81 -2.89
C LEU A 74 0.24 15.07 -2.90
N LYS A 75 0.16 15.89 -1.86
CA LYS A 75 1.08 17.00 -1.63
C LYS A 75 2.28 16.52 -0.83
N GLY A 76 3.28 15.96 -1.50
CA GLY A 76 4.56 15.57 -0.88
C GLY A 76 4.65 14.11 -0.41
N LYS A 77 4.92 13.88 0.88
CA LYS A 77 5.27 12.56 1.45
C LYS A 77 4.12 11.55 1.36
N ASP A 78 4.49 10.27 1.31
CA ASP A 78 3.54 9.15 1.34
C ASP A 78 2.68 9.20 2.61
N LEU A 79 1.35 9.28 2.43
CA LEU A 79 0.36 9.34 3.51
C LEU A 79 0.12 7.96 4.16
N ARG A 80 0.52 6.87 3.50
CA ARG A 80 0.30 5.50 3.97
C ARG A 80 1.18 5.15 5.17
N ILE A 81 2.37 5.74 5.25
CA ILE A 81 3.35 5.43 6.29
C ILE A 81 3.51 6.67 7.17
N PRO A 82 3.05 6.64 8.44
CA PRO A 82 3.24 7.77 9.35
C PRO A 82 4.72 7.99 9.66
N SER A 83 5.10 9.24 9.90
CA SER A 83 6.44 9.56 10.40
C SER A 83 6.72 8.89 11.75
N PRO A 84 7.94 8.37 11.95
CA PRO A 84 8.32 7.72 13.20
C PRO A 84 8.11 8.66 14.39
N ILE A 85 7.78 8.09 15.54
CA ILE A 85 7.72 8.86 16.79
C ILE A 85 9.17 9.14 17.21
N PRO A 86 9.55 10.41 17.43
CA PRO A 86 10.89 10.76 17.90
C PRO A 86 11.21 9.97 19.17
N GLN A 87 12.39 9.38 19.21
CA GLN A 87 12.92 8.81 20.45
C GLN A 87 13.88 9.81 21.06
N PRO A 88 13.85 10.00 22.39
CA PRO A 88 14.97 10.64 23.06
C PRO A 88 16.22 9.80 22.81
N GLU A 89 17.35 10.46 22.63
CA GLU A 89 18.66 9.80 22.61
C GLU A 89 18.93 9.29 24.03
N GLU A 90 18.74 8.00 24.24
CA GLU A 90 19.03 7.32 25.50
C GLU A 90 20.35 6.57 25.34
N GLU A 91 21.33 6.85 26.21
CA GLU A 91 22.57 6.09 26.26
C GLU A 91 22.29 4.69 26.79
N PHE A 92 22.54 3.67 25.96
CA PHE A 92 22.38 2.28 26.36
C PHE A 92 23.64 1.81 27.12
N VAL A 93 23.64 1.98 28.44
CA VAL A 93 24.74 1.54 29.30
C VAL A 93 24.51 0.09 29.72
N ILE A 94 25.25 -0.83 29.10
CA ILE A 94 25.15 -2.29 29.29
C ILE A 94 25.43 -2.70 30.74
N CYS A 95 26.28 -1.95 31.45
CA CYS A 95 26.68 -2.20 32.83
C CYS A 95 26.07 -1.18 33.79
N SER A 96 24.74 -1.05 33.78
CA SER A 96 24.04 -0.22 34.77
C SER A 96 23.89 -1.00 36.08
N ASP A 97 24.26 -0.39 37.22
CA ASP A 97 24.00 -0.97 38.55
C ASP A 97 22.48 -1.12 38.79
N GLU A 98 22.06 -2.11 39.59
CA GLU A 98 20.63 -2.35 39.91
C GLU A 98 19.92 -1.11 40.48
N GLN A 99 20.67 -0.19 41.08
CA GLN A 99 20.16 1.07 41.66
C GLN A 99 19.92 2.16 40.61
N THR A 100 20.62 2.09 39.46
CA THR A 100 20.48 3.06 38.35
C THR A 100 19.56 2.55 37.26
N ALA A 101 19.33 1.23 37.21
CA ALA A 101 18.45 0.61 36.24
C ALA A 101 16.98 1.00 36.45
N VAL A 102 16.31 1.42 35.37
CA VAL A 102 14.87 1.69 35.39
C VAL A 102 14.12 0.40 35.72
N SER A 103 13.18 0.46 36.67
CA SER A 103 12.40 -0.72 37.04
C SER A 103 11.63 -1.30 35.85
N LYS A 104 11.51 -2.64 35.83
CA LYS A 104 10.81 -3.38 34.77
C LYS A 104 9.40 -2.84 34.51
N GLU A 105 8.66 -2.52 35.56
CA GLU A 105 7.28 -2.02 35.47
C GLU A 105 7.21 -0.63 34.82
N THR A 106 8.17 0.24 35.14
CA THR A 106 8.30 1.57 34.54
C THR A 106 8.63 1.45 33.06
N LEU A 107 9.59 0.58 32.70
CA LEU A 107 9.99 0.33 31.32
C LEU A 107 8.82 -0.22 30.49
N MET A 108 8.11 -1.21 31.02
CA MET A 108 6.91 -1.78 30.40
C MET A 108 5.84 -0.71 30.16
N SER A 109 5.59 0.14 31.17
CA SER A 109 4.62 1.22 31.08
C SER A 109 4.99 2.25 30.00
N LYS A 110 6.26 2.68 29.95
CA LYS A 110 6.79 3.57 28.90
C LYS A 110 6.63 2.98 27.51
N HIS A 111 7.01 1.71 27.32
CA HIS A 111 6.85 1.02 26.04
C HIS A 111 5.39 0.89 25.64
N LEU A 112 4.49 0.56 26.57
CA LEU A 112 3.06 0.46 26.30
C LEU A 112 2.48 1.80 25.85
N GLN A 113 2.83 2.90 26.51
CA GLN A 113 2.43 4.25 26.13
C GLN A 113 2.92 4.60 24.73
N ARG A 114 4.19 4.30 24.43
CA ARG A 114 4.77 4.52 23.10
C ARG A 114 4.05 3.70 22.04
N TRP A 115 3.83 2.41 22.26
CA TRP A 115 3.11 1.55 21.31
C TRP A 115 1.66 1.99 21.10
N LYS A 116 0.99 2.52 22.13
CA LYS A 116 -0.32 3.18 21.97
C LYS A 116 -0.21 4.41 21.06
N ALA A 117 0.80 5.24 21.24
CA ALA A 117 1.04 6.40 20.37
C ALA A 117 1.33 5.99 18.92
N VAL A 118 2.18 4.97 18.70
CA VAL A 118 2.48 4.43 17.36
C VAL A 118 1.18 3.96 16.70
N ARG A 119 0.40 3.10 17.36
CA ARG A 119 -0.88 2.62 16.83
C ARG A 119 -1.85 3.75 16.49
N ARG A 120 -1.93 4.79 17.32
CA ARG A 120 -2.75 5.98 17.02
C ARG A 120 -2.28 6.72 15.76
N LYS A 121 -0.97 6.92 15.59
CA LYS A 121 -0.41 7.52 14.36
C LYS A 121 -0.74 6.71 13.12
N TRP A 122 -0.62 5.39 13.17
CA TRP A 122 -0.97 4.50 12.07
C TRP A 122 -2.46 4.55 11.73
N LYS A 123 -3.34 4.52 12.73
CA LYS A 123 -4.79 4.70 12.51
C LYS A 123 -5.11 6.04 11.88
N HIS A 124 -4.46 7.10 12.33
CA HIS A 124 -4.66 8.44 11.76
C HIS A 124 -4.18 8.53 10.31
N ALA A 125 -2.98 8.02 10.01
CA ALA A 125 -2.44 7.98 8.65
C ALA A 125 -3.32 7.15 7.71
N ALA A 126 -3.81 5.99 8.16
CA ALA A 126 -4.76 5.17 7.42
C ALA A 126 -6.04 5.96 7.11
N LYS A 127 -6.63 6.63 8.12
CA LYS A 127 -7.82 7.47 7.92
C LYS A 127 -7.58 8.61 6.92
N VAL A 128 -6.47 9.33 7.05
CA VAL A 128 -6.11 10.42 6.12
C VAL A 128 -5.93 9.89 4.70
N ASN A 129 -5.35 8.70 4.55
CA ASN A 129 -5.23 8.04 3.26
C ASN A 129 -6.58 7.58 2.70
N GLU A 130 -7.49 7.08 3.53
CA GLU A 130 -8.87 6.72 3.14
C GLU A 130 -9.69 7.95 2.73
N ASP A 131 -9.56 9.06 3.46
CA ASP A 131 -10.23 10.34 3.18
C ASP A 131 -9.90 10.86 1.76
N ARG A 132 -8.75 10.46 1.21
CA ARG A 132 -8.33 10.75 -0.17
C ARG A 132 -9.29 10.18 -1.23
N TYR A 133 -9.95 9.07 -0.91
CA TYR A 133 -10.90 8.35 -1.76
C TYR A 133 -12.36 8.64 -1.36
N ARG A 134 -12.62 9.68 -0.57
CA ARG A 134 -13.96 10.02 -0.07
C ARG A 134 -15.00 10.17 -1.18
N GLU A 135 -14.64 10.79 -2.30
CA GLU A 135 -15.54 10.95 -3.45
C GLU A 135 -15.88 9.61 -4.10
N SER A 136 -14.87 8.78 -4.34
CA SER A 136 -15.05 7.42 -4.84
C SER A 136 -15.90 6.57 -3.88
N ALA A 137 -15.69 6.71 -2.57
CA ALA A 137 -16.48 6.02 -1.55
C ALA A 137 -17.96 6.48 -1.55
N ALA A 138 -18.23 7.77 -1.78
CA ALA A 138 -19.60 8.28 -1.90
C ALA A 138 -20.32 7.71 -3.12
N VAL A 139 -19.62 7.56 -4.25
CA VAL A 139 -20.16 6.90 -5.45
C VAL A 139 -20.44 5.42 -5.21
N LEU A 140 -19.50 4.69 -4.60
CA LEU A 140 -19.71 3.28 -4.25
C LEU A 140 -20.89 3.11 -3.29
N LYS A 141 -21.04 4.01 -2.32
CA LYS A 141 -22.18 4.00 -1.40
C LYS A 141 -23.49 4.25 -2.13
N SER A 142 -23.56 5.19 -3.06
CA SER A 142 -24.80 5.44 -3.81
C SER A 142 -25.18 4.26 -4.70
N ILE A 143 -24.22 3.57 -5.31
CA ILE A 143 -24.43 2.34 -6.07
C ILE A 143 -24.98 1.23 -5.15
N PHE A 144 -24.36 1.04 -3.99
CA PHE A 144 -24.79 0.05 -3.01
C PHE A 144 -26.23 0.32 -2.52
N ASP A 145 -26.53 1.56 -2.14
CA ASP A 145 -27.86 1.96 -1.67
C ASP A 145 -28.93 1.87 -2.79
N LYS A 146 -28.56 2.07 -4.06
CA LYS A 146 -29.44 1.84 -5.22
C LYS A 146 -29.71 0.33 -5.40
N ALA A 147 -28.68 -0.51 -5.31
CA ALA A 147 -28.80 -1.96 -5.45
C ALA A 147 -29.68 -2.58 -4.36
N GLN A 148 -29.48 -2.17 -3.09
CA GLN A 148 -30.27 -2.68 -1.98
C GLN A 148 -31.77 -2.34 -2.12
N ARG A 149 -32.09 -1.11 -2.54
CA ARG A 149 -33.48 -0.71 -2.83
C ARG A 149 -34.09 -1.50 -3.99
N ARG A 150 -33.31 -1.81 -5.03
CA ARG A 150 -33.77 -2.62 -6.15
C ARG A 150 -34.10 -4.04 -5.70
N ASP A 151 -33.24 -4.66 -4.89
CA ASP A 151 -33.49 -6.01 -4.36
C ASP A 151 -34.77 -6.05 -3.52
N GLU A 152 -34.98 -5.05 -2.65
CA GLU A 152 -36.23 -4.89 -1.88
C GLU A 152 -37.46 -4.76 -2.78
N LEU A 153 -37.42 -3.93 -3.84
CA LEU A 153 -38.52 -3.82 -4.80
C LEU A 153 -38.78 -5.13 -5.55
N THR A 154 -37.73 -5.84 -5.96
CA THR A 154 -37.90 -7.14 -6.65
C THR A 154 -38.48 -8.18 -5.72
N SER A 155 -38.06 -8.25 -4.45
CA SER A 155 -38.62 -9.15 -3.45
C SER A 155 -40.11 -8.88 -3.22
N ASN A 156 -40.47 -7.62 -3.00
CA ASN A 156 -41.87 -7.22 -2.79
C ASN A 156 -42.75 -7.48 -4.01
N HIS A 157 -42.22 -7.34 -5.22
CA HIS A 157 -42.93 -7.67 -6.46
C HIS A 157 -43.30 -9.15 -6.54
N TRP A 158 -42.37 -10.05 -6.18
CA TRP A 158 -42.62 -11.49 -6.13
C TRP A 158 -43.64 -11.86 -5.04
N ASP A 159 -43.59 -11.25 -3.87
CA ASP A 159 -44.55 -11.48 -2.78
C ASP A 159 -45.98 -11.01 -3.12
N THR A 160 -46.10 -9.95 -3.91
CA THR A 160 -47.40 -9.45 -4.39
C THR A 160 -47.99 -10.39 -5.45
N MET A 161 -47.17 -10.98 -6.31
CA MET A 161 -47.62 -11.95 -7.32
C MET A 161 -48.06 -13.29 -6.71
N THR A 162 -47.49 -13.70 -5.59
CA THR A 162 -47.83 -14.97 -4.93
C THR A 162 -49.05 -14.87 -4.01
N SER A 163 -49.44 -13.67 -3.56
CA SER A 163 -50.56 -13.44 -2.63
C SER A 163 -51.94 -13.26 -3.31
N VAL A 164 -52.01 -13.21 -4.63
CA VAL A 164 -53.27 -12.99 -5.40
C VAL A 164 -53.92 -14.32 -5.87
N THR A 165 -53.44 -15.47 -5.41
CA THR A 165 -54.05 -16.80 -5.71
C THR A 165 -54.65 -17.41 -4.44
#